data_AF-S6GRE9-F1
#
_entry.id   AF-S6GRE9-F1
#
_cell.length_a   1.000
_cell.length_b   1.000
_cell.length_c   1.000
_cell.angle_alpha   90.00
_cell.angle_beta   90.00
_cell.angle_gamma   90.00
#
_symmetry.space_group_name_H-M   'P 1'
#
loop_
_entity.id
_entity.type
_entity.pdbx_description
1 polymer ?
#
loop_
_entity_poly.entity_id
_entity_poly.type
_entity_poly.pdbx_seq_one_letter_code
_entity_poly.pdbx_strand_id
1 'polypeptide(L)'
;MMRTKVELSIQEQNQQLLTSMDRRSRIQLMMQHTVEGLSVAAISYYSIGLVKYIIEATGTGALPLSKPQLVGWSVPVIIGTVWFFTRRVHRRFKGMDDESKK
;
A
#
# COMPACT_ATOMS: atom_id res chain seq x y z
N MET A 1 -38.59 -25.65 -26.66
CA MET A 1 -38.15 -26.30 -25.41
C MET A 1 -36.63 -26.50 -25.33
N MET A 2 -35.89 -26.85 -26.41
CA MET A 2 -34.42 -27.01 -26.32
C MET A 2 -33.65 -25.69 -26.12
N ARG A 3 -34.11 -24.59 -26.74
CA ARG A 3 -33.51 -23.24 -26.61
C ARG A 3 -33.43 -22.75 -25.15
N THR A 4 -34.50 -22.94 -24.39
CA THR A 4 -34.59 -22.54 -22.98
C THR A 4 -33.62 -23.33 -22.10
N LYS A 5 -33.38 -24.63 -22.38
CA LYS A 5 -32.41 -25.44 -21.65
C LYS A 5 -30.97 -24.98 -21.91
N VAL A 6 -30.66 -24.61 -23.15
CA VAL A 6 -29.34 -24.07 -23.51
C VAL A 6 -29.15 -22.68 -22.89
N GLU A 7 -30.14 -21.79 -22.98
CA GLU A 7 -30.11 -20.46 -22.33
C GLU A 7 -29.93 -20.55 -20.81
N LEU A 8 -30.64 -21.47 -20.15
CA LEU A 8 -30.48 -21.76 -18.72
C LEU A 8 -29.05 -22.23 -18.40
N SER A 9 -28.49 -23.15 -19.19
CA SER A 9 -27.12 -23.66 -18.97
C SER A 9 -26.03 -22.58 -19.12
N ILE A 10 -26.24 -21.60 -20.02
CA ILE A 10 -25.33 -20.46 -20.20
C ILE A 10 -25.46 -19.48 -19.03
N GLN A 11 -26.67 -19.24 -18.53
CA GLN A 11 -26.88 -18.41 -17.33
C GLN A 11 -26.22 -19.03 -16.09
N GLU A 12 -26.36 -20.35 -15.90
CA GLU A 12 -25.69 -21.07 -14.80
C GLU A 12 -24.16 -20.97 -14.91
N GLN A 13 -23.59 -21.13 -16.11
CA GLN A 13 -22.15 -20.93 -16.34
C GLN A 13 -21.68 -19.51 -16.03
N ASN A 14 -22.41 -18.49 -16.50
CA ASN A 14 -22.08 -17.10 -16.22
C ASN A 14 -22.17 -16.80 -14.72
N GLN A 15 -23.18 -17.33 -14.03
CA GLN A 15 -23.32 -17.19 -12.59
C GLN A 15 -22.16 -17.85 -11.83
N GLN A 16 -21.75 -19.05 -12.25
CA GLN A 16 -20.58 -19.73 -11.69
C GLN A 16 -19.28 -18.96 -11.96
N LEU A 17 -19.13 -18.39 -13.16
CA LEU A 17 -17.96 -17.60 -13.52
C LEU A 17 -17.87 -16.33 -12.67
N LEU A 18 -18.96 -15.55 -12.56
CA LEU A 18 -19.03 -14.36 -11.71
C LEU A 18 -18.71 -14.71 -10.25
N THR A 19 -19.29 -15.78 -9.73
CA THR A 19 -19.03 -16.24 -8.35
C THR A 19 -17.54 -16.61 -8.16
N SER A 20 -16.92 -17.24 -9.16
CA SER A 20 -15.49 -17.57 -9.11
C SER A 20 -14.59 -16.33 -9.21
N MET A 21 -15.00 -15.31 -9.98
CA MET A 21 -14.30 -14.03 -10.08
C MET A 21 -14.37 -13.26 -8.76
N ASP A 22 -15.54 -13.15 -8.15
CA ASP A 22 -15.73 -12.46 -6.86
C ASP A 22 -14.87 -13.09 -5.76
N ARG A 23 -14.84 -14.43 -5.71
CA ARG A 23 -14.00 -15.15 -4.75
C ARG A 23 -12.51 -14.85 -4.95
N ARG A 24 -12.03 -14.88 -6.19
CA ARG A 24 -10.63 -14.57 -6.52
C ARG A 24 -10.28 -13.12 -6.24
N SER A 25 -11.15 -12.19 -6.64
CA SER A 25 -10.96 -10.75 -6.40
C SER A 25 -10.86 -10.44 -4.91
N ARG A 26 -11.71 -11.06 -4.08
CA ARG A 26 -11.63 -10.92 -2.61
C ARG A 26 -10.30 -11.40 -2.04
N ILE A 27 -9.81 -12.55 -2.49
CA ILE A 27 -8.50 -13.08 -2.06
C ILE A 27 -7.36 -12.17 -2.54
N GLN A 28 -7.44 -11.66 -3.76
CA GLN A 28 -6.47 -10.71 -4.31
C GLN A 28 -6.42 -9.41 -3.52
N LEU A 29 -7.57 -8.84 -3.13
CA LEU A 29 -7.65 -7.66 -2.28
C LEU A 29 -7.03 -7.91 -0.90
N MET A 30 -7.29 -9.06 -0.28
CA MET A 30 -6.67 -9.40 0.99
C MET A 30 -5.15 -9.50 0.88
N MET A 31 -4.63 -10.17 -0.16
CA MET A 31 -3.18 -10.24 -0.40
C MET A 31 -2.56 -8.86 -0.68
N GLN A 32 -3.25 -7.98 -1.42
CA GLN A 32 -2.78 -6.61 -1.66
C GLN A 32 -2.64 -5.85 -0.34
N HIS A 33 -3.64 -5.90 0.54
CA HIS A 33 -3.54 -5.26 1.85
C HIS A 33 -2.39 -5.80 2.70
N THR A 34 -2.07 -7.10 2.64
CA THR A 34 -0.91 -7.66 3.33
C THR A 34 0.41 -7.11 2.76
N VAL A 35 0.48 -6.93 1.43
CA VAL A 35 1.66 -6.40 0.74
C VAL A 35 1.82 -4.89 0.95
N GLU A 36 0.73 -4.14 1.13
CA GLU A 36 0.77 -2.71 1.47
C GLU A 36 1.56 -2.48 2.77
N GLY A 37 1.31 -3.27 3.81
CA GLY A 37 2.04 -3.19 5.09
C GLY A 37 3.53 -3.49 4.96
N LEU A 38 3.89 -4.48 4.13
CA LEU A 38 5.29 -4.82 3.85
C LEU A 38 6.01 -3.70 3.08
N SER A 39 5.31 -3.03 2.16
CA SER A 39 5.88 -1.91 1.40
C SER A 39 6.31 -0.75 2.31
N VAL A 40 5.55 -0.48 3.37
CA VAL A 40 5.88 0.56 4.36
C VAL A 40 7.22 0.25 5.01
N ALA A 41 7.43 -1.00 5.45
CA ALA A 41 8.69 -1.42 6.06
C ALA A 41 9.88 -1.27 5.10
N ALA A 42 9.72 -1.70 3.85
CA ALA A 42 10.76 -1.58 2.82
C ALA A 42 11.11 -0.11 2.53
N ILE A 43 10.11 0.74 2.29
CA ILE A 43 10.29 2.17 2.01
C ILE A 43 10.95 2.86 3.21
N SER A 44 10.52 2.57 4.44
CA SER A 44 11.12 3.13 5.65
C SER A 44 12.60 2.76 5.78
N TYR A 45 12.97 1.49 5.56
CA TYR A 45 14.36 1.05 5.67
C TYR A 45 15.28 1.78 4.68
N TYR A 46 14.89 1.84 3.40
CA TYR A 46 15.67 2.56 2.39
C TYR A 46 15.75 4.07 2.68
N SER A 47 14.66 4.67 3.14
CA SER A 47 14.63 6.10 3.50
C SER A 47 15.58 6.42 4.64
N ILE A 48 15.63 5.57 5.68
CA ILE A 48 16.59 5.72 6.79
C ILE A 48 18.03 5.64 6.27
N GLY A 49 18.33 4.68 5.39
CA GLY A 49 19.65 4.55 4.77
C GLY A 49 20.06 5.81 3.98
N LEU A 50 19.16 6.36 3.16
CA LEU A 50 19.41 7.58 2.40
C LEU A 50 19.69 8.79 3.30
N VAL A 51 18.91 8.96 4.36
CA VAL A 51 19.11 10.06 5.32
C VAL A 51 20.44 9.92 6.06
N LYS A 52 20.84 8.69 6.42
CA LYS A 52 22.16 8.42 7.00
C LYS A 52 23.28 8.90 6.07
N TYR A 53 23.21 8.57 4.78
CA TYR A 53 24.20 9.05 3.80
C TYR A 53 24.23 10.57 3.67
N ILE A 54 23.08 11.25 3.71
CA ILE A 54 23.01 12.72 3.67
C ILE A 54 23.68 13.34 4.90
N ILE A 55 23.44 12.79 6.10
CA ILE A 55 24.05 13.25 7.35
C ILE A 55 25.57 13.01 7.33
N GLU A 56 26.01 11.88 6.79
CA GLU A 56 27.44 11.58 6.64
C GLU A 56 28.12 12.52 5.64
N ALA A 57 27.45 12.81 4.51
CA ALA A 57 27.98 13.64 3.42
C ALA A 57 28.01 15.15 3.74
N THR A 58 27.05 15.66 4.52
CA THR A 58 27.00 17.10 4.86
C THR A 58 28.09 17.53 5.83
N GLY A 59 28.66 16.60 6.61
CA GLY A 59 29.66 16.91 7.63
C GLY A 59 29.05 17.76 8.75
N THR A 60 29.14 17.30 10.00
CA THR A 60 28.64 18.04 11.17
C THR A 60 29.58 19.20 11.55
N GLY A 61 29.90 20.07 10.60
CA GLY A 61 30.81 21.20 10.79
C GLY A 61 30.18 22.41 11.48
N ALA A 62 28.84 22.49 11.58
CA ALA A 62 28.15 23.69 12.08
C ALA A 62 26.98 23.42 13.05
N LEU A 63 26.65 22.16 13.34
CA LEU A 63 25.53 21.82 14.23
C LEU A 63 26.06 21.36 15.60
N PRO A 64 25.51 21.86 16.72
CA PRO A 64 25.90 21.46 18.09
C PRO A 64 25.49 20.02 18.45
N LEU A 65 24.89 19.28 17.52
CA LEU A 65 24.43 17.91 17.69
C LEU A 65 25.47 16.94 17.14
N SER A 66 25.81 15.92 17.93
CA SER A 66 26.70 14.84 17.48
C SER A 66 26.03 14.00 16.36
N LYS A 67 26.80 13.52 15.38
CA LYS A 67 26.32 12.65 14.28
C LYS A 67 25.37 11.52 14.75
N PRO A 68 25.64 10.80 15.85
CA PRO A 68 24.75 9.73 16.31
C PRO A 68 23.38 10.23 16.76
N GLN A 69 23.31 11.43 17.36
CA GLN A 69 22.05 12.04 17.80
C GLN A 69 21.18 12.44 16.61
N LEU A 70 21.76 13.06 15.59
CA LEU A 70 21.05 13.42 14.34
C LEU A 70 20.45 12.20 13.66
N VAL A 71 21.21 11.11 13.54
CA VAL A 71 20.71 9.84 13.01
C VAL A 71 19.60 9.29 13.91
N GLY A 72 19.78 9.29 15.23
CA GLY A 72 18.79 8.82 16.20
C GLY A 72 17.45 9.54 16.11
N TRP A 73 17.46 10.87 15.95
CA TRP A 73 16.24 11.68 15.77
C TRP A 73 15.61 11.50 14.39
N SER A 74 16.40 11.19 13.36
CA SER A 74 15.87 10.96 12.01
C SER A 74 14.99 9.71 11.91
N VAL A 75 15.27 8.67 12.69
CA VAL A 75 14.53 7.40 12.66
C VAL A 75 13.04 7.58 12.97
N PRO A 76 12.62 8.14 14.12
CA PRO A 76 11.20 8.33 14.42
C PRO A 76 10.53 9.31 13.45
N VAL A 77 11.26 10.34 12.97
CA VAL A 77 10.73 11.30 11.99
C VAL A 77 10.44 10.60 10.65
N ILE A 78 11.36 9.78 10.14
CA ILE A 78 11.18 9.06 8.87
C ILE A 78 10.03 8.06 8.99
N ILE A 79 9.98 7.29 10.08
CA ILE A 79 8.89 6.35 10.34
C ILE A 79 7.55 7.10 10.38
N GLY A 80 7.47 8.21 11.11
CA GLY A 80 6.27 9.04 11.18
C GLY A 80 5.84 9.61 9.83
N THR A 81 6.79 10.12 9.04
CA THR A 81 6.52 10.71 7.72
C THR A 81 6.05 9.64 6.72
N VAL A 82 6.73 8.50 6.65
CA VAL A 82 6.37 7.40 5.75
C VAL A 82 5.00 6.82 6.14
N TRP A 83 4.74 6.63 7.44
CA TRP A 83 3.43 6.19 7.93
C TRP A 83 2.32 7.18 7.59
N PHE A 84 2.55 8.48 7.79
CA PHE A 84 1.57 9.51 7.46
C PHE A 84 1.28 9.55 5.96
N PHE A 85 2.32 9.50 5.13
CA PHE A 85 2.20 9.55 3.68
C PHE A 85 1.48 8.33 3.11
N THR A 86 1.91 7.12 3.51
CA THR A 86 1.22 5.87 3.10
C THR A 86 -0.22 5.83 3.58
N ARG A 87 -0.50 6.24 4.83
CA ARG A 87 -1.87 6.34 5.35
C ARG A 87 -2.71 7.39 4.61
N ARG A 88 -2.11 8.47 4.12
CA ARG A 88 -2.79 9.51 3.32
C ARG A 88 -3.10 9.03 1.90
N VAL A 89 -2.16 8.35 1.25
CA VAL A 89 -2.35 7.76 -0.08
C VAL A 89 -3.48 6.74 -0.05
N HIS A 90 -3.46 5.82 0.92
CA HIS A 90 -4.51 4.81 1.08
C HIS A 90 -5.90 5.42 1.35
N ARG A 91 -5.97 6.52 2.13
CA ARG A 91 -7.23 7.26 2.32
C ARG A 91 -7.75 7.94 1.05
N ARG A 92 -6.87 8.42 0.16
CA ARG A 92 -7.30 9.04 -1.10
C ARG A 92 -7.85 8.02 -2.09
N PHE A 93 -7.24 6.84 -2.18
CA PHE A 93 -7.76 5.77 -3.02
C PHE A 93 -9.14 5.27 -2.54
N LYS A 94 -9.33 5.14 -1.23
CA LYS A 94 -10.64 4.78 -0.66
C LYS A 94 -11.73 5.83 -0.91
N GLY A 95 -11.37 7.07 -1.26
CA GLY A 95 -12.32 8.13 -1.64
C GLY A 95 -12.79 8.04 -3.10
N MET A 96 -12.05 7.37 -3.99
CA MET A 96 -12.45 7.22 -5.40
C MET A 96 -13.55 6.16 -5.58
N ASP A 97 -13.66 5.18 -4.68
CA ASP A 97 -14.74 4.19 -4.70
C ASP A 97 -16.10 4.79 -4.29
N ASP A 98 -16.10 5.94 -3.61
CA ASP A 98 -17.31 6.60 -3.08
C ASP A 98 -17.94 7.57 -4.09
N GLU A 99 -17.17 8.11 -5.05
CA GLU A 99 -17.70 8.92 -6.16
C GLU A 99 -18.36 8.09 -7.26
N SER A 100 -18.00 6.80 -7.41
CA SER A 100 -18.69 5.89 -8.34
C SER A 100 -20.10 5.47 -7.88
N LYS A 101 -20.51 5.83 -6.66
CA LYS A 101 -21.82 5.51 -6.08
C LYS A 101 -22.79 6.69 -6.01
N LYS A 102 -22.41 7.88 -6.48
CA LYS A 102 -23.30 9.03 -6.65
C LYS A 102 -23.77 9.12 -8.10
#